data_AF-A0A946UTH2-F1
#
_entry.id   AF-A0A946UTH2-F1
#
_cell.length_a   1.000
_cell.length_b   1.000
_cell.length_c   1.000
_cell.angle_alpha   90.00
_cell.angle_beta   90.00
_cell.angle_gamma   90.00
#
_symmetry.space_group_name_H-M   'P 1'
#
loop_
_entity.id
_entity.type
_entity.pdbx_description
1 polymer ?
#
loop_
_entity_poly.entity_id
_entity_poly.type
_entity_poly.pdbx_seq_one_letter_code
_entity_poly.pdbx_strand_id
1 'polypeptide(L)'
;MKTSISIRKQNGAALVIGLILLVVITVLAISGMNTATTELAMARNDQNYENAFQAAETGLAAALGQGSFDTLAGATVTQTITPHEKVTAQVAFEDSTPVPDKAFSLGAGSGVAAYHFIATAQAESQRDPGNPTDRDSTAVHTQAFYVVGPEAPTL
;
A
#
# COMPACT_ATOMS: atom_id res chain seq x y z
N MET A 1 75.16 9.20 -28.13
CA MET A 1 74.97 8.64 -26.77
C MET A 1 73.58 8.01 -26.72
N LYS A 2 73.47 6.69 -26.50
CA LYS A 2 72.18 6.00 -26.30
C LYS A 2 71.99 5.80 -24.80
N THR A 3 71.02 6.47 -24.21
CA THR A 3 70.66 6.32 -22.80
C THR A 3 69.87 5.02 -22.64
N SER A 4 70.47 4.01 -22.00
CA SER A 4 69.82 2.73 -21.73
C SER A 4 68.87 2.84 -20.55
N ILE A 5 67.57 2.64 -20.78
CA ILE A 5 66.56 2.54 -19.73
C ILE A 5 66.70 1.18 -19.03
N SER A 6 67.11 1.19 -17.76
CA SER A 6 67.19 -0.01 -16.93
C SER A 6 65.80 -0.35 -16.37
N ILE A 7 65.19 -1.41 -16.90
CA ILE A 7 63.91 -1.95 -16.40
C ILE A 7 64.22 -2.89 -15.24
N ARG A 8 64.01 -2.44 -14.00
CA ARG A 8 64.11 -3.28 -12.79
C ARG A 8 63.06 -4.40 -12.83
N LYS A 9 63.47 -5.66 -12.74
CA LYS A 9 62.59 -6.83 -12.68
C LYS A 9 61.88 -6.91 -11.32
N GLN A 10 60.57 -6.69 -11.30
CA GLN A 10 59.72 -6.81 -10.12
C GLN A 10 59.29 -8.27 -9.93
N ASN A 11 60.19 -9.12 -9.47
CA ASN A 11 59.87 -10.53 -9.19
C ASN A 11 59.00 -10.62 -7.92
N GLY A 12 57.70 -10.86 -8.09
CA GLY A 12 56.76 -11.20 -7.01
C GLY A 12 55.81 -10.09 -6.56
N ALA A 13 56.25 -8.83 -6.50
CA ALA A 13 55.43 -7.71 -6.02
C ALA A 13 54.17 -7.48 -6.89
N ALA A 14 54.28 -7.62 -8.22
CA ALA A 14 53.15 -7.48 -9.13
C ALA A 14 52.06 -8.54 -8.90
N LEU A 15 52.44 -9.78 -8.57
CA LEU A 15 51.50 -10.86 -8.28
C LEU A 15 50.75 -10.59 -6.97
N VAL A 16 51.46 -10.16 -5.92
CA VAL A 16 50.86 -9.84 -4.63
C VAL A 16 49.87 -8.68 -4.77
N ILE A 17 50.25 -7.60 -5.46
CA ILE A 17 49.37 -6.46 -5.72
C ILE A 17 48.16 -6.90 -6.55
N GLY A 18 48.34 -7.74 -7.58
CA GLY A 18 47.25 -8.29 -8.38
C GLY A 18 46.25 -9.08 -7.55
N LEU A 19 46.72 -9.91 -6.62
CA LEU A 19 45.85 -10.67 -5.70
C LEU A 19 45.12 -9.76 -4.72
N ILE A 20 45.78 -8.74 -4.17
CA ILE A 20 45.13 -7.76 -3.28
C ILE A 20 44.03 -7.01 -4.04
N LEU A 21 44.32 -6.52 -5.24
CA LEU A 21 43.33 -5.81 -6.07
C LEU A 21 42.16 -6.72 -6.46
N LEU A 22 42.43 -7.98 -6.81
CA LEU A 22 41.38 -8.96 -7.09
C LEU A 22 40.48 -9.14 -5.87
N VAL A 23 41.04 -9.32 -4.67
CA VAL A 23 40.28 -9.46 -3.43
C VAL A 23 39.45 -8.21 -3.16
N VAL A 24 40.03 -7.01 -3.27
CA VAL A 24 39.31 -5.74 -3.07
C VAL A 24 38.12 -5.62 -4.03
N ILE A 25 38.34 -5.86 -5.33
CA ILE A 25 37.26 -5.80 -6.33
C ILE A 25 36.19 -6.85 -6.05
N THR A 26 36.55 -8.08 -5.68
CA THR A 26 35.56 -9.11 -5.35
C THR A 26 34.70 -8.73 -4.15
N VAL A 27 35.30 -8.17 -3.09
CA VAL A 27 34.54 -7.71 -1.91
C VAL A 27 33.60 -6.57 -2.28
N LEU A 28 34.04 -5.60 -3.08
CA LEU A 28 33.19 -4.51 -3.56
C LEU A 28 32.04 -5.03 -4.42
N ALA A 29 32.31 -5.97 -5.33
CA ALA A 29 31.30 -6.58 -6.18
C ALA A 29 30.24 -7.36 -5.36
N ILE A 30 30.68 -8.18 -4.41
CA ILE A 30 29.77 -8.93 -3.51
C ILE A 30 28.96 -7.97 -2.64
N SER A 31 29.59 -6.92 -2.10
CA SER A 31 28.89 -5.91 -1.31
C SER A 31 27.79 -5.24 -2.13
N GLY A 32 28.06 -4.86 -3.37
CA GLY A 32 27.06 -4.27 -4.27
C GLY A 32 25.91 -5.22 -4.58
N MET A 33 26.20 -6.50 -4.84
CA MET A 33 25.15 -7.50 -5.07
C MET A 33 24.27 -7.72 -3.82
N ASN A 34 24.86 -7.73 -2.62
CA ASN A 34 24.11 -7.88 -1.38
C ASN A 34 23.16 -6.70 -1.10
N THR A 35 23.59 -5.47 -1.42
CA THR A 35 22.72 -4.30 -1.36
C THR A 35 21.56 -4.44 -2.35
N ALA A 36 21.86 -4.78 -3.62
CA ALA A 36 20.84 -4.93 -4.65
C ALA A 36 19.80 -6.02 -4.34
N THR A 37 20.21 -7.14 -3.73
CA THR A 37 19.25 -8.20 -3.34
C THR A 37 18.33 -7.77 -2.22
N THR A 38 18.82 -6.95 -1.28
CA THR A 38 18.02 -6.40 -0.18
C THR A 38 17.04 -5.34 -0.70
N GLU A 39 17.50 -4.44 -1.57
CA GLU A 39 16.64 -3.45 -2.24
C GLU A 39 15.53 -4.13 -3.06
N LEU A 40 15.86 -5.20 -3.78
CA LEU A 40 14.86 -5.99 -4.50
C LEU A 40 13.85 -6.66 -3.55
N ALA A 41 14.28 -7.14 -2.39
CA ALA A 41 13.37 -7.72 -1.40
C ALA A 41 12.40 -6.68 -0.85
N MET A 42 12.89 -5.47 -0.52
CA MET A 42 12.05 -4.35 -0.09
C MET A 42 11.08 -3.91 -1.19
N ALA A 43 11.56 -3.72 -2.42
CA ALA A 43 10.72 -3.34 -3.56
C ALA A 43 9.60 -4.37 -3.83
N ARG A 44 9.87 -5.66 -3.62
CA ARG A 44 8.85 -6.71 -3.73
C ARG A 44 7.82 -6.65 -2.61
N ASN A 45 8.23 -6.31 -1.39
CA ASN A 45 7.32 -6.13 -0.28
C ASN A 45 6.41 -4.92 -0.51
N ASP A 46 7.00 -3.80 -0.92
CA ASP A 46 6.28 -2.57 -1.24
C ASP A 46 5.27 -2.78 -2.37
N GLN A 47 5.66 -3.48 -3.44
CA GLN A 47 4.74 -3.82 -4.53
C GLN A 47 3.58 -4.69 -4.04
N ASN A 48 3.81 -5.65 -3.14
CA ASN A 48 2.76 -6.52 -2.65
C ASN A 48 1.77 -5.78 -1.74
N TYR A 49 2.28 -4.86 -0.92
CA TYR A 49 1.44 -3.94 -0.15
C TYR A 49 0.61 -3.02 -1.05
N GLU A 50 1.23 -2.44 -2.08
CA GLU A 50 0.53 -1.58 -3.04
C GLU A 50 -0.58 -2.32 -3.79
N ASN A 51 -0.33 -3.57 -4.20
CA ASN A 51 -1.38 -4.41 -4.80
C ASN A 51 -2.57 -4.62 -3.84
N ALA A 52 -2.28 -4.96 -2.57
CA ALA A 52 -3.33 -5.08 -1.55
C ALA A 52 -4.07 -3.74 -1.37
N PHE A 53 -3.37 -2.60 -1.38
CA PHE A 53 -3.98 -1.29 -1.24
C PHE A 53 -4.89 -0.95 -2.43
N GLN A 54 -4.46 -1.23 -3.66
CA GLN A 54 -5.29 -1.05 -4.87
C GLN A 54 -6.52 -1.96 -4.87
N ALA A 55 -6.38 -3.20 -4.37
CA ALA A 55 -7.51 -4.09 -4.17
C ALA A 55 -8.49 -3.56 -3.11
N ALA A 56 -7.99 -2.97 -2.01
CA ALA A 56 -8.81 -2.31 -1.00
C ALA A 56 -9.61 -1.14 -1.61
N GLU A 57 -8.95 -0.29 -2.40
CA GLU A 57 -9.62 0.83 -3.09
C GLU A 57 -10.68 0.35 -4.07
N THR A 58 -10.42 -0.73 -4.81
CA THR A 58 -11.40 -1.32 -5.73
C THR A 58 -12.64 -1.81 -4.98
N GLY A 59 -12.45 -2.49 -3.84
CA GLY A 59 -13.55 -2.94 -3.00
C GLY A 59 -14.33 -1.79 -2.36
N LEU A 60 -13.62 -0.74 -1.94
CA LEU A 60 -14.21 0.47 -1.37
C LEU A 60 -15.06 1.20 -2.41
N ALA A 61 -14.53 1.42 -3.62
CA ALA A 61 -15.24 2.03 -4.72
C ALA A 61 -16.50 1.22 -5.10
N ALA A 62 -16.43 -0.10 -5.07
CA ALA A 62 -17.59 -0.95 -5.30
C ALA A 62 -18.65 -0.82 -4.18
N ALA A 63 -18.23 -0.76 -2.91
CA ALA A 63 -19.15 -0.57 -1.79
C ALA A 63 -19.85 0.81 -1.84
N LEU A 64 -19.10 1.87 -2.12
CA LEU A 64 -19.66 3.21 -2.32
C LEU A 64 -20.57 3.27 -3.55
N GLY A 65 -20.20 2.57 -4.63
CA GLY A 65 -20.98 2.50 -5.87
C GLY A 65 -22.33 1.79 -5.72
N GLN A 66 -22.51 0.91 -4.72
CA GLN A 66 -23.81 0.32 -4.42
C GLN A 66 -24.81 1.33 -3.83
N GLY A 67 -24.32 2.42 -3.23
CA GLY A 67 -25.17 3.48 -2.65
C GLY A 67 -26.04 3.02 -1.47
N SER A 68 -25.76 1.85 -0.89
CA SER A 68 -26.51 1.32 0.26
C SER A 68 -25.98 1.92 1.55
N PHE A 69 -26.49 3.10 1.91
CA PHE A 69 -26.12 3.82 3.13
C PHE A 69 -27.30 3.80 4.11
N ASP A 70 -27.20 3.00 5.16
CA ASP A 70 -28.24 2.81 6.18
C ASP A 70 -27.70 3.20 7.56
N THR A 71 -28.52 3.90 8.35
CA THR A 71 -28.19 4.35 9.71
C THR A 71 -28.40 3.28 10.77
N LEU A 72 -29.08 2.19 10.43
CA LEU A 72 -29.42 1.09 11.35
C LEU A 72 -28.52 -0.13 11.17
N ALA A 73 -28.03 -0.38 9.96
CA ALA A 73 -27.18 -1.51 9.65
C ALA A 73 -26.08 -1.13 8.65
N GLY A 74 -24.83 -1.43 8.98
CA GLY A 74 -23.72 -1.22 8.05
C GLY A 74 -23.81 -2.13 6.83
N ALA A 75 -23.44 -1.61 5.66
CA ALA A 75 -23.35 -2.39 4.44
C ALA A 75 -21.98 -3.04 4.33
N THR A 76 -21.92 -4.36 4.10
CA THR A 76 -20.67 -5.10 3.89
C THR A 76 -20.65 -5.71 2.50
N VAL A 77 -19.57 -5.45 1.76
CA VAL A 77 -19.32 -5.97 0.42
C VAL A 77 -18.01 -6.76 0.43
N THR A 78 -18.11 -8.06 0.22
CA THR A 78 -16.93 -8.94 0.06
C THR A 78 -16.80 -9.37 -1.39
N GLN A 79 -15.61 -9.20 -1.95
CA GLN A 79 -15.32 -9.53 -3.34
C GLN A 79 -13.96 -10.19 -3.47
N THR A 80 -13.85 -11.07 -4.46
CA THR A 80 -12.57 -11.64 -4.92
C THR A 80 -12.21 -10.92 -6.21
N ILE A 81 -11.21 -10.05 -6.18
CA ILE A 81 -10.79 -9.25 -7.35
C ILE A 81 -10.01 -10.13 -8.32
N THR A 82 -9.12 -10.95 -7.77
CA THR A 82 -8.37 -11.99 -8.48
C THR A 82 -8.33 -13.24 -7.61
N PRO A 83 -7.92 -14.42 -8.12
CA PRO A 83 -7.76 -15.61 -7.28
C PRO A 83 -6.84 -15.39 -6.06
N HIS A 84 -5.95 -14.40 -6.13
CA HIS A 84 -4.97 -14.06 -5.11
C HIS A 84 -5.39 -12.87 -4.24
N GLU A 85 -6.41 -12.11 -4.63
CA GLU A 85 -6.79 -10.87 -3.95
C GLU A 85 -8.25 -10.91 -3.51
N LYS A 86 -8.46 -10.76 -2.20
CA LYS A 86 -9.78 -10.67 -1.59
C LYS A 86 -9.92 -9.33 -0.89
N VAL A 87 -11.08 -8.72 -0.99
CA VAL A 87 -11.39 -7.47 -0.32
C VAL A 87 -12.73 -7.58 0.40
N THR A 88 -12.78 -7.05 1.62
CA THR A 88 -14.01 -6.81 2.37
C THR A 88 -14.09 -5.33 2.68
N ALA A 89 -15.11 -4.67 2.15
CA ALA A 89 -15.43 -3.28 2.41
C ALA A 89 -16.69 -3.19 3.27
N GLN A 90 -16.68 -2.29 4.25
CA GLN A 90 -17.80 -2.02 5.13
C GLN A 90 -18.06 -0.51 5.17
N VAL A 91 -19.32 -0.13 5.03
CA VAL A 91 -19.78 1.24 5.25
C VAL A 91 -20.64 1.24 6.50
N ALA A 92 -20.20 1.97 7.52
CA ALA A 92 -20.88 2.08 8.82
C ALA A 92 -21.32 3.52 9.06
N PHE A 93 -22.52 3.66 9.63
CA PHE A 93 -23.02 4.94 10.13
C PHE A 93 -22.36 5.28 11.47
N GLU A 94 -21.90 6.52 11.61
CA GLU A 94 -21.31 7.02 12.85
C GLU A 94 -22.31 7.90 13.61
N ASP A 95 -22.67 9.04 13.02
CA ASP A 95 -23.55 10.02 13.64
C ASP A 95 -24.26 10.90 12.61
N SER A 96 -25.12 11.79 13.12
CA SER A 96 -25.77 12.81 12.31
C SER A 96 -25.58 14.20 12.92
N THR A 97 -25.45 15.20 12.06
CA THR A 97 -25.21 16.59 12.46
C THR A 97 -26.10 17.56 11.68
N PRO A 98 -26.42 18.74 12.25
CA PRO A 98 -27.16 19.77 11.53
C PRO A 98 -26.38 20.31 10.34
N VAL A 99 -27.08 20.58 9.23
CA VAL A 99 -26.47 21.20 8.05
C VAL A 99 -26.53 22.73 8.16
N PRO A 100 -25.41 23.48 8.01
CA PRO A 100 -25.42 24.94 8.09
C PRO A 100 -26.21 25.63 6.96
N ASP A 101 -26.94 26.69 7.29
CA ASP A 101 -27.84 27.46 6.39
C ASP A 101 -27.17 28.09 5.15
N LYS A 102 -25.83 28.21 5.16
CA LYS A 102 -25.06 28.80 4.05
C LYS A 102 -24.54 27.77 3.04
N ALA A 103 -24.83 26.48 3.23
CA ALA A 103 -24.29 25.37 2.43
C ALA A 103 -25.23 24.89 1.30
N PHE A 104 -25.99 25.79 0.67
CA PHE A 104 -27.00 25.46 -0.37
C PHE A 104 -28.06 24.43 0.07
N SER A 105 -28.26 24.27 1.37
CA SER A 105 -29.25 23.40 1.99
C SER A 105 -30.34 24.23 2.68
N LEU A 106 -31.47 23.62 3.02
CA LEU A 106 -32.59 24.29 3.71
C LEU A 106 -32.22 24.80 5.12
N GLY A 107 -31.06 24.41 5.65
CA GLY A 107 -30.48 24.90 6.89
C GLY A 107 -30.84 24.07 8.12
N ALA A 108 -30.26 24.45 9.27
CA ALA A 108 -30.52 23.79 10.54
C ALA A 108 -31.98 24.03 10.97
N GLY A 109 -32.67 22.99 11.44
CA GLY A 109 -34.08 23.07 11.85
C GLY A 109 -35.09 23.06 10.70
N SER A 110 -34.64 22.81 9.46
CA SER A 110 -35.50 22.66 8.29
C SER A 110 -35.96 21.22 8.02
N GLY A 111 -35.64 20.28 8.92
CA GLY A 111 -35.87 18.85 8.72
C GLY A 111 -34.86 18.20 7.79
N VAL A 112 -33.60 18.67 7.78
CA VAL A 112 -32.48 18.12 7.00
C VAL A 112 -31.27 17.93 7.91
N ALA A 113 -30.60 16.78 7.79
CA ALA A 113 -29.39 16.44 8.53
C ALA A 113 -28.29 15.90 7.60
N ALA A 114 -27.04 16.06 8.01
CA ALA A 114 -25.90 15.37 7.42
C ALA A 114 -25.64 14.08 8.21
N TYR A 115 -25.71 12.95 7.52
CA TYR A 115 -25.41 11.62 8.06
C TYR A 115 -23.97 11.27 7.71
N HIS A 116 -23.15 11.01 8.72
CA HIS A 116 -21.73 10.69 8.57
C HIS A 116 -21.54 9.18 8.52
N PHE A 117 -20.70 8.75 7.59
CA PHE A 117 -20.36 7.36 7.37
C PHE A 117 -18.85 7.19 7.32
N ILE A 118 -18.39 6.08 7.87
CA ILE A 118 -17.02 5.59 7.70
C ILE A 118 -17.06 4.37 6.80
N ALA A 119 -16.37 4.46 5.68
CA ALA A 119 -16.18 3.35 4.75
C ALA A 119 -14.76 2.80 4.94
N THR A 120 -14.65 1.55 5.39
CA THR A 120 -13.37 0.86 5.58
C THR A 120 -13.30 -0.36 4.68
N ALA A 121 -12.27 -0.45 3.86
CA ALA A 121 -11.95 -1.62 3.06
C ALA A 121 -10.65 -2.26 3.55
N GLN A 122 -10.70 -3.57 3.79
CA GLN A 122 -9.55 -4.40 4.06
C GLN A 122 -9.37 -5.36 2.90
N ALA A 123 -8.19 -5.36 2.30
CA ALA A 123 -7.82 -6.31 1.27
C ALA A 123 -6.59 -7.13 1.65
N GLU A 124 -6.59 -8.36 1.15
CA GLU A 124 -5.55 -9.35 1.35
C GLU A 124 -5.03 -9.78 -0.02
N SER A 125 -3.72 -9.66 -0.22
CA SER A 125 -2.97 -10.24 -1.32
C SER A 125 -2.28 -11.53 -0.83
N GLN A 126 -2.75 -12.67 -1.33
CA GLN A 126 -2.32 -14.01 -0.91
C GLN A 126 -1.61 -14.72 -2.06
N ARG A 127 -0.40 -15.23 -1.80
CA ARG A 127 0.32 -16.00 -2.82
C ARG A 127 -0.30 -17.38 -3.06
N ASP A 128 -0.73 -18.04 -1.98
CA ASP A 128 -1.34 -19.38 -2.01
C ASP A 128 -2.70 -19.31 -1.29
N PRO A 129 -3.80 -19.10 -2.03
CA PRO A 129 -5.10 -18.85 -1.43
C PRO A 129 -5.55 -19.99 -0.49
N GLY A 130 -5.81 -19.65 0.77
CA GLY A 130 -6.24 -20.61 1.80
C GLY A 130 -5.10 -21.20 2.64
N ASN A 131 -3.84 -20.86 2.35
CA ASN A 131 -2.69 -21.22 3.17
C ASN A 131 -1.88 -19.96 3.51
N PRO A 132 -1.86 -19.50 4.78
CA PRO A 132 -1.16 -18.27 5.14
C PRO A 132 0.34 -18.43 4.88
N THR A 133 0.91 -17.51 4.12
CA THR A 133 2.33 -17.47 3.80
C THR A 133 3.01 -16.28 4.48
N ASP A 134 4.32 -16.37 4.70
CA ASP A 134 5.15 -15.26 5.20
C ASP A 134 5.27 -14.09 4.19
N ARG A 135 4.65 -14.24 3.02
CA ARG A 135 4.70 -13.29 1.90
C ARG A 135 3.34 -12.73 1.55
N ASP A 136 2.30 -13.03 2.32
CA ASP A 136 1.00 -12.40 2.13
C ASP A 136 1.07 -10.95 2.60
N SER A 137 0.21 -10.11 2.05
CA SER A 137 0.12 -8.70 2.44
C SER A 137 -1.32 -8.30 2.67
N THR A 138 -1.52 -7.39 3.60
CA THR A 138 -2.83 -6.86 3.95
C THR A 138 -2.74 -5.34 3.96
N ALA A 139 -3.74 -4.69 3.36
CA ALA A 139 -3.88 -3.24 3.37
C ALA A 139 -5.29 -2.88 3.84
N VAL A 140 -5.38 -1.79 4.60
CA VAL A 140 -6.64 -1.22 5.07
C VAL A 140 -6.72 0.21 4.58
N HIS A 141 -7.84 0.56 3.93
CA HIS A 141 -8.13 1.92 3.51
C HIS A 141 -9.45 2.37 4.11
N THR A 142 -9.43 3.53 4.77
CA THR A 142 -10.61 4.11 5.42
C THR A 142 -10.86 5.50 4.87
N GLN A 143 -12.08 5.75 4.43
CA GLN A 143 -12.57 7.06 3.98
C GLN A 143 -13.79 7.44 4.81
N ALA A 144 -13.94 8.74 5.08
CA ALA A 144 -15.13 9.29 5.70
C ALA A 144 -15.88 10.14 4.67
N PHE A 145 -17.20 10.04 4.66
CA PHE A 145 -18.06 10.88 3.84
C PHE A 145 -19.37 11.13 4.57
N TYR A 146 -20.13 12.11 4.09
CA TYR A 146 -21.47 12.37 4.60
C TYR A 146 -22.48 12.50 3.46
N VAL A 147 -23.71 12.13 3.76
CA VAL A 147 -24.85 12.31 2.85
C VAL A 147 -25.85 13.23 3.53
N VAL A 148 -26.34 14.24 2.80
CA VAL A 148 -27.36 15.15 3.28
C VAL A 148 -28.72 14.63 2.85
N GLY A 149 -29.65 14.51 3.81
CA GLY A 149 -31.00 14.01 3.56
C GLY A 149 -32.00 14.50 4.60
N PRO A 150 -33.28 14.11 4.44
CA PRO A 150 -34.32 14.44 5.42
C PRO A 150 -33.91 13.96 6.82
N GLU A 151 -34.15 14.79 7.82
CA GLU A 151 -33.93 14.45 9.22
C GLU A 151 -34.86 13.30 9.61
N ALA A 152 -34.27 12.21 10.10
CA ALA A 152 -35.04 11.08 10.62
C ALA A 152 -35.79 11.54 11.88
N PRO A 153 -37.06 11.13 12.07
CA PRO A 153 -37.78 11.46 13.29
C PRO A 153 -36.99 10.91 14.49
N THR A 154 -36.58 11.80 15.38
CA THR A 154 -35.99 11.43 16.67
C THR A 154 -37.01 10.57 17.41
N LEU A 155 -36.74 9.26 17.57
CA LEU A 155 -37.53 8.37 18.42
C LEU A 155 -37.34 8.73 19.89
#